data_AF-I4EN08-F1
#
_entry.id   AF-I4EN08-F1
#
_cell.length_a   1.000
_cell.length_b   1.000
_cell.length_c   1.000
_cell.angle_alpha   90.00
_cell.angle_beta   90.00
_cell.angle_gamma   90.00
#
_symmetry.space_group_name_H-M   'P 1'
#
loop_
_entity.id
_entity.type
_entity.pdbx_description
1 polymer ?
#
loop_
_entity_poly.entity_id
_entity_poly.type
_entity_poly.pdbx_seq_one_letter_code
_entity_poly.pdbx_strand_id
1 'polypeptide(L)'
;MASIEKLMFPALDITLANYIFWIANVELHLQSLGLINTVKENNTSTDQEREKSVIFILRHLDESIICDYAHIKDPKESGNP
;
A
#
# COMPACT_ATOMS: atom_id res chain seq x y z
N MET A 1 -8.81 -23.26 -5.54
CA MET A 1 -9.30 -22.67 -4.28
C MET A 1 -8.34 -21.54 -3.93
N ALA A 2 -8.73 -20.29 -4.13
CA ALA A 2 -7.91 -19.17 -3.67
C ALA A 2 -8.08 -19.09 -2.15
N SER A 3 -7.01 -19.38 -1.40
CA SER A 3 -6.98 -19.02 0.01
C SER A 3 -7.04 -17.50 0.06
N ILE A 4 -8.15 -16.94 0.50
CA ILE A 4 -8.23 -15.52 0.85
C ILE A 4 -7.24 -15.37 2.01
N GLU A 5 -6.02 -14.93 1.70
CA GLU A 5 -5.05 -14.58 2.73
C GLU A 5 -5.67 -13.50 3.59
N LYS A 6 -5.97 -13.86 4.84
CA LYS A 6 -6.49 -12.90 5.81
C LYS A 6 -5.41 -11.82 6.01
N LEU A 7 -5.81 -10.56 5.91
CA LEU A 7 -4.91 -9.45 6.21
C LEU A 7 -4.32 -9.63 7.61
N MET A 8 -3.03 -9.36 7.74
CA MET A 8 -2.29 -9.54 8.99
C MET A 8 -2.74 -8.51 10.05
N PHE A 9 -3.26 -7.37 9.61
CA PHE A 9 -3.86 -6.30 10.40
C PHE A 9 -4.92 -5.56 9.55
N PRO A 10 -5.81 -4.76 10.17
CA PRO A 10 -6.82 -3.98 9.43
C PRO A 10 -6.20 -3.07 8.37
N ALA A 11 -6.85 -2.99 7.21
CA ALA A 11 -6.48 -2.03 6.16
C ALA A 11 -6.62 -0.58 6.64
N LEU A 12 -5.95 0.36 5.98
CA LEU A 12 -6.10 1.78 6.25
C LEU A 12 -7.53 2.21 5.97
N ASP A 13 -8.23 2.70 6.98
CA ASP A 13 -9.60 3.17 6.85
C ASP A 13 -9.64 4.51 6.08
N ILE A 14 -10.68 4.72 5.28
CA ILE A 14 -10.92 5.95 4.52
C ILE A 14 -11.01 7.19 5.44
N THR A 15 -11.46 7.02 6.68
CA THR A 15 -11.48 8.12 7.67
C THR A 15 -10.10 8.46 8.23
N LEU A 16 -9.09 7.64 7.92
CA LEU A 16 -7.73 7.68 8.46
C LEU A 16 -7.65 7.52 9.98
N ALA A 17 -8.74 7.09 10.65
CA ALA A 17 -8.78 6.94 12.10
C ALA A 17 -7.73 5.95 12.64
N ASN A 18 -7.34 4.96 11.84
CA ASN A 18 -6.34 3.95 12.20
C ASN A 18 -4.95 4.20 11.60
N TYR A 19 -4.69 5.39 11.05
CA TYR A 19 -3.45 5.70 10.32
C TYR A 19 -2.16 5.38 11.10
N ILE A 20 -2.07 5.79 12.37
CA ILE A 20 -0.87 5.53 13.20
C ILE A 20 -0.65 4.03 13.39
N PHE A 21 -1.72 3.30 13.68
CA PHE A 21 -1.66 1.84 13.84
C PHE A 21 -1.27 1.16 12.52
N TRP A 22 -1.85 1.61 11.40
CA TRP A 22 -1.56 1.09 10.08
C TRP A 22 -0.09 1.29 9.69
N ILE A 23 0.46 2.51 9.83
CA ILE A 23 1.88 2.79 9.54
C ILE A 23 2.79 1.90 10.35
N ALA A 24 2.58 1.80 11.66
CA ALA A 24 3.45 1.00 12.52
C ALA A 24 3.49 -0.47 12.08
N ASN A 25 2.36 -1.03 11.67
CA ASN A 25 2.30 -2.41 11.19
C ASN A 25 2.94 -2.58 9.80
N VAL A 26 2.73 -1.62 8.89
CA VAL A 26 3.39 -1.63 7.57
C VAL A 26 4.90 -1.53 7.71
N GLU A 27 5.40 -0.58 8.50
CA GLU A 27 6.85 -0.39 8.74
C GLU A 27 7.47 -1.64 9.37
N LEU A 28 6.84 -2.20 10.40
CA LEU A 28 7.33 -3.42 11.06
C LEU A 28 7.38 -4.60 10.08
N HIS A 29 6.36 -4.77 9.25
CA HIS A 29 6.32 -5.85 8.27
C HIS A 29 7.40 -5.68 7.21
N LEU A 30 7.53 -4.48 6.63
CA LEU A 30 8.59 -4.19 5.66
C LEU A 30 9.98 -4.36 6.28
N GLN A 31 10.18 -3.95 7.53
CA GLN A 31 11.44 -4.16 8.26
C GLN A 31 11.74 -5.65 8.43
N SER A 32 10.75 -6.48 8.77
CA SER A 32 10.92 -7.93 8.90
C SER A 32 11.32 -8.61 7.58
N LEU A 33 10.92 -8.03 6.44
CA LEU A 33 11.27 -8.49 5.10
C LEU A 33 12.56 -7.88 4.55
N GLY A 34 13.21 -6.98 5.28
CA GLY A 34 14.36 -6.20 4.77
C GLY A 34 13.99 -5.14 3.74
N LEU A 35 12.71 -4.84 3.58
CA LEU A 35 12.14 -3.94 2.58
C LEU A 35 11.88 -2.52 3.10
N ILE A 36 12.16 -2.21 4.37
CA ILE A 36 11.89 -0.87 4.95
C ILE A 36 12.55 0.28 4.17
N ASN A 37 13.66 0.01 3.47
CA ASN A 37 14.30 1.03 2.65
C ASN A 37 13.49 1.40 1.39
N THR A 38 12.56 0.56 0.91
CA THR A 38 11.79 0.81 -0.32
C THR A 38 10.83 2.00 -0.19
N VAL A 39 10.41 2.35 1.04
CA VAL A 39 9.49 3.47 1.29
C VAL A 39 10.20 4.81 1.47
N LYS A 40 11.54 4.84 1.42
CA LYS A 40 12.32 6.07 1.44
C LYS A 40 12.30 6.75 0.07
N GLU A 41 12.24 8.08 0.05
CA GLU A 41 12.14 8.90 -1.17
C GLU A 41 13.28 8.64 -2.17
N ASN A 42 14.52 8.50 -1.69
CA ASN A 42 15.72 8.24 -2.51
C ASN A 42 16.23 6.81 -2.36
N ASN A 43 15.34 5.82 -2.29
CA ASN A 43 15.75 4.43 -2.15
C ASN A 43 16.53 3.94 -3.38
N THR A 44 17.50 3.07 -3.14
CA THR A 44 18.26 2.35 -4.19
C THR A 44 17.78 0.91 -4.33
N SER A 45 16.53 0.62 -3.92
CA SER A 45 15.97 -0.73 -3.97
C SER A 45 15.76 -1.16 -5.42
N THR A 46 15.83 -2.48 -5.63
CA THR A 46 15.57 -3.08 -6.94
C THR A 46 14.09 -2.94 -7.33
N ASP A 47 13.79 -3.06 -8.63
CA ASP A 47 12.40 -3.07 -9.11
C ASP A 47 11.56 -4.13 -8.42
N GLN A 48 12.12 -5.32 -8.22
CA GLN A 48 11.43 -6.44 -7.59
C GLN A 48 11.11 -6.17 -6.11
N GLU A 49 12.02 -5.51 -5.37
CA GLU A 49 11.77 -5.13 -3.98
C GLU A 49 10.68 -4.05 -3.90
N ARG A 50 10.74 -3.05 -4.78
CA ARG A 50 9.70 -2.01 -4.86
C ARG A 50 8.33 -2.60 -5.20
N GLU A 51 8.26 -3.49 -6.19
CA GLU A 51 7.03 -4.16 -6.59
C GLU A 51 6.42 -4.94 -5.41
N LYS A 52 7.22 -5.73 -4.69
CA LYS A 52 6.77 -6.47 -3.50
C LYS A 52 6.21 -5.55 -2.43
N SER A 53 6.91 -4.45 -2.11
CA SER A 53 6.44 -3.49 -1.12
C SER A 53 5.15 -2.79 -1.55
N VAL A 54 5.03 -2.38 -2.81
CA VAL A 54 3.82 -1.75 -3.35
C VAL A 54 2.63 -2.70 -3.29
N ILE A 55 2.80 -3.95 -3.74
CA ILE A 55 1.72 -4.96 -3.67
C ILE A 55 1.27 -5.16 -2.22
N PHE A 56 2.21 -5.24 -1.28
CA PHE A 56 1.88 -5.39 0.14
C PHE A 56 1.10 -4.19 0.69
N ILE A 57 1.55 -2.97 0.40
CA ILE A 57 0.90 -1.73 0.85
C ILE A 57 -0.52 -1.65 0.26
N LEU A 58 -0.66 -1.85 -1.06
CA LEU A 58 -1.96 -1.79 -1.74
C LEU A 58 -2.96 -2.81 -1.16
N ARG A 59 -2.54 -4.03 -0.84
CA ARG A 59 -3.42 -5.02 -0.18
C ARG A 59 -3.92 -4.59 1.19
N HIS A 60 -3.23 -3.67 1.84
CA HIS A 60 -3.60 -3.13 3.16
C HIS A 60 -4.19 -1.73 3.06
N LEU A 61 -4.54 -1.23 1.87
CA LEU A 61 -5.37 -0.05 1.72
C LEU A 61 -6.83 -0.46 1.57
N ASP A 62 -7.75 0.40 2.00
CA ASP A 62 -9.16 0.26 1.64
C ASP A 62 -9.31 0.36 0.10
N GLU A 63 -10.22 -0.43 -0.46
CA GLU A 63 -10.48 -0.45 -1.91
C GLU A 63 -10.83 0.95 -2.45
N SER A 64 -11.54 1.78 -1.68
CA SER A 64 -11.87 3.14 -2.09
C SER A 64 -10.62 4.01 -2.23
N ILE A 65 -9.63 3.84 -1.34
CA ILE A 65 -8.34 4.56 -1.39
C ILE A 65 -7.54 4.10 -2.62
N ILE A 66 -7.57 2.80 -2.94
CA ILE A 66 -6.90 2.25 -4.13
C ILE A 66 -7.53 2.82 -5.40
N CYS A 67 -8.87 2.88 -5.46
CA CYS A 67 -9.60 3.48 -6.57
C CYS A 67 -9.18 4.95 -6.77
N ASP A 68 -9.21 5.77 -5.72
CA ASP A 68 -8.81 7.18 -5.81
C ASP A 68 -7.35 7.33 -6.31
N TYR A 69 -6.43 6.50 -5.81
CA TYR A 69 -5.04 6.50 -6.27
C TYR A 69 -4.90 6.10 -7.75
N ALA A 70 -5.65 5.11 -8.21
CA ALA A 70 -5.62 4.66 -9.60
C ALA A 70 -6.07 5.76 -10.57
N HIS A 71 -7.11 6.53 -10.21
CA HIS A 71 -7.57 7.68 -11.01
C HIS A 71 -6.53 8.81 -11.08
N ILE A 72 -5.74 9.02 -10.02
CA ILE A 72 -4.63 9.99 -10.03
C ILE A 72 -3.49 9.50 -10.95
N LYS A 73 -3.22 8.20 -10.96
CA LYS A 73 -2.17 7.56 -11.76
C LYS A 73 -2.53 7.46 -13.25
N ASP A 74 -3.80 7.26 -13.58
CA ASP A 74 -4.32 7.29 -14.95
C ASP A 74 -5.22 8.51 -15.17
N PRO A 75 -4.64 9.70 -15.45
CA PRO A 75 -5.40 10.93 -15.60
C PRO A 75 -6.36 10.94 -16.80
N LYS A 76 -6.42 9.86 -17.60
CA LYS A 76 -7.26 9.78 -18.81
C LYS A 76 -8.75 9.58 -18.52
N GLU A 77 -9.13 9.23 -17.29
CA GLU A 77 -10.54 9.14 -16.88
C GLU A 77 -11.05 10.42 -16.18
N SER A 78 -10.24 11.47 -16.09
CA SER A 78 -10.68 12.83 -15.76
C SER A 78 -11.39 13.49 -16.96
N GLY A 79 -12.35 12.78 -17.53
CA GLY A 79 -13.37 13.28 -18.45
C GLY A 79 -14.64 13.53 -17.65
N ASN A 80 -14.72 14.73 -17.09
CA ASN A 80 -15.78 15.19 -16.19
C ASN A 80 -17.17 15.20 -16.83
N PRO A 81 -18.22 15.51 -16.05
CA PRO A 81 -18.59 16.93 -15.95
C PRO A 81 -18.67 17.50 -14.53
#